data_AF-A0A7L2SS98-F1
#
_entry.id   AF-A0A7L2SS98-F1
#
_cell.length_a   1.000
_cell.length_b   1.000
_cell.length_c   1.000
_cell.angle_alpha   90.00
_cell.angle_beta   90.00
_cell.angle_gamma   90.00
#
_symmetry.space_group_name_H-M   'P 1'
#
loop_
_entity.id
_entity.type
_entity.pdbx_description
1 polymer ?
#
loop_
_entity_poly.entity_id
_entity_poly.type
_entity_poly.pdbx_seq_one_letter_code
_entity_poly.pdbx_strand_id
1 'polypeptide(L)'
;RGALLQGSQLYAVIDVVPVRRWKEFMRMLELREAEIELVELEVAHIRDQQYEMLKRWCQQTSATLDHVFAALERMELAGCAEALRQSLPAGP
;
A
#
# COMPACT_ATOMS: atom_id res chain seq x y z
N ARG A 1 11.04 12.93 -8.92
CA ARG A 1 11.76 11.73 -8.42
C ARG A 1 11.04 11.31 -7.15
N GLY A 2 10.03 10.45 -7.25
CA GLY A 2 9.40 9.90 -6.04
C GLY A 2 10.40 8.99 -5.33
N ALA A 3 10.52 9.13 -4.02
CA ALA A 3 11.31 8.20 -3.23
C ALA A 3 10.64 6.82 -3.27
N LEU A 4 11.43 5.77 -3.49
CA LEU A 4 10.96 4.39 -3.33
C LEU A 4 10.47 4.19 -1.89
N LEU A 5 9.36 3.48 -1.72
CA LEU A 5 8.80 3.22 -0.40
C LEU A 5 9.78 2.39 0.45
N GLN A 6 10.09 2.90 1.64
CA GLN A 6 10.89 2.23 2.65
C GLN A 6 10.02 1.41 3.62
N GLY A 7 10.62 0.48 4.35
CA GLY A 7 9.89 -0.45 5.24
C GLY A 7 8.97 0.23 6.27
N SER A 8 9.38 1.37 6.84
CA SER A 8 8.53 2.16 7.76
C SER A 8 7.32 2.79 7.07
N GLN A 9 7.46 3.20 5.81
CA GLN A 9 6.38 3.80 5.02
C GLN A 9 5.35 2.74 4.62
N LEU A 10 5.74 1.48 4.43
CA LEU A 10 4.81 0.39 4.16
C LEU A 10 3.85 0.18 5.35
N TYR A 11 4.37 0.17 6.58
CA TYR A 11 3.52 0.06 7.77
C TYR A 11 2.58 1.26 7.94
N ALA A 12 3.05 2.47 7.63
CA ALA A 12 2.19 3.65 7.64
C ALA A 12 0.99 3.49 6.68
N VAL A 13 1.20 2.94 5.49
CA VAL A 13 0.11 2.63 4.55
C VAL A 13 -0.83 1.56 5.11
N ILE A 14 -0.29 0.48 5.68
CA ILE A 14 -1.09 -0.61 6.29
C ILE A 14 -1.99 -0.07 7.40
N ASP A 15 -1.48 0.85 8.22
CA ASP A 15 -2.21 1.37 9.37
C ASP A 15 -3.35 2.32 8.99
N VAL A 16 -3.27 3.01 7.85
CA VAL A 16 -4.31 3.95 7.40
C VAL A 16 -5.35 3.35 6.46
N VAL A 17 -5.02 2.30 5.71
CA VAL A 17 -5.93 1.71 4.72
C VAL A 17 -6.83 0.67 5.40
N PRO A 18 -8.17 0.80 5.30
CA PRO A 18 -9.08 -0.17 5.90
C PRO A 18 -8.87 -1.58 5.32
N VAL A 19 -8.69 -2.58 6.20
CA VAL A 19 -8.49 -4.00 5.82
C VAL A 19 -9.55 -4.49 4.82
N ARG A 20 -10.81 -4.07 4.98
CA ARG A 20 -11.92 -4.47 4.09
C ARG A 20 -11.75 -3.98 2.64
N ARG A 21 -11.03 -2.87 2.43
CA ARG A 21 -10.76 -2.30 1.11
C ARG A 21 -9.35 -2.60 0.61
N TRP A 22 -8.60 -3.43 1.33
CA TRP A 22 -7.19 -3.67 1.03
C TRP A 22 -6.97 -4.28 -0.36
N LYS A 23 -7.74 -5.29 -0.74
CA LYS A 23 -7.60 -5.93 -2.06
C LYS A 23 -7.97 -5.00 -3.21
N GLU A 24 -9.01 -4.20 -3.02
CA GLU A 24 -9.38 -3.13 -3.96
C GLU A 24 -8.23 -2.14 -4.11
N PHE A 25 -7.59 -1.75 -3.00
CA PHE A 25 -6.44 -0.87 -3.01
C PHE A 25 -5.23 -1.48 -3.75
N MET A 26 -4.90 -2.75 -3.52
CA MET A 26 -3.80 -3.41 -4.24
C MET A 26 -4.07 -3.53 -5.74
N ARG A 27 -5.32 -3.74 -6.15
CA ARG A 27 -5.72 -3.69 -7.58
C ARG A 27 -5.56 -2.31 -8.18
N MET A 28 -5.91 -1.26 -7.43
CA MET A 28 -5.71 0.13 -7.85
C MET A 28 -4.24 0.51 -8.00
N LEU A 29 -3.36 -0.16 -7.27
CA LEU A 29 -1.90 -0.08 -7.44
C LEU A 29 -1.36 -0.98 -8.55
N GLU A 30 -2.25 -1.66 -9.28
CA GLU A 30 -1.91 -2.56 -10.39
C GLU A 30 -1.06 -3.77 -9.97
N LEU A 31 -1.16 -4.20 -8.70
CA LEU A 31 -0.65 -5.51 -8.32
C LEU A 31 -1.50 -6.59 -9.02
N ARG A 32 -0.83 -7.52 -9.70
CA ARG A 32 -1.48 -8.60 -10.45
C ARG A 32 -2.37 -9.45 -9.53
N GLU A 33 -3.56 -9.81 -9.97
CA GLU A 33 -4.49 -10.66 -9.19
C GLU A 33 -3.82 -11.94 -8.70
N ALA A 34 -3.04 -12.60 -9.57
CA ALA A 34 -2.31 -13.81 -9.22
C ALA A 34 -1.34 -13.62 -8.04
N GLU A 35 -0.75 -12.43 -7.86
CA GLU A 35 0.11 -12.13 -6.72
C GLU A 35 -0.69 -11.93 -5.44
N ILE A 36 -1.85 -11.28 -5.54
CA ILE A 36 -2.78 -11.10 -4.41
C ILE A 36 -3.24 -12.48 -3.92
N GLU A 37 -3.70 -13.34 -4.83
CA GLU A 37 -4.14 -14.70 -4.51
C GLU A 37 -3.01 -15.54 -3.91
N LEU A 38 -1.80 -15.46 -4.49
CA LEU A 38 -0.64 -16.19 -3.99
C LEU A 38 -0.27 -15.78 -2.56
N VAL A 39 -0.28 -14.47 -2.24
CA VAL A 39 -0.03 -13.99 -0.88
C VAL A 39 -1.12 -14.47 0.10
N GLU A 40 -2.39 -14.44 -0.29
CA GLU A 40 -3.50 -14.93 0.55
C GLU A 40 -3.35 -16.43 0.89
N LEU A 41 -2.74 -17.22 -0.01
CA LEU A 41 -2.47 -18.65 0.20
C LEU A 41 -1.22 -18.91 1.04
N GLU A 42 -0.15 -18.15 0.83
CA GLU A 42 1.16 -18.39 1.46
C GLU A 42 1.27 -17.79 2.87
N VAL A 43 0.52 -16.73 3.15
CA VAL A 43 0.69 -15.93 4.37
C VAL A 43 -0.58 -15.99 5.21
N ALA A 44 -0.49 -16.56 6.42
CA ALA A 44 -1.67 -16.81 7.26
C ALA A 44 -2.23 -15.54 7.93
N HIS A 45 -1.36 -14.62 8.36
CA HIS A 45 -1.77 -13.44 9.11
C HIS A 45 -2.08 -12.27 8.17
N ILE A 46 -3.24 -11.64 8.39
CA ILE A 46 -3.73 -10.52 7.56
C ILE A 46 -2.70 -9.39 7.46
N ARG A 47 -2.10 -8.99 8.59
CA ARG A 47 -1.12 -7.89 8.59
C ARG A 47 0.13 -8.23 7.76
N ASP A 48 0.57 -9.49 7.83
CA ASP A 48 1.70 -9.98 7.04
C ASP A 48 1.34 -10.09 5.55
N GLN A 49 0.09 -10.47 5.21
CA GLN A 49 -0.41 -10.43 3.84
C GLN A 49 -0.36 -9.01 3.28
N GLN A 50 -0.83 -8.02 4.04
CA GLN A 50 -0.81 -6.62 3.63
C GLN A 50 0.62 -6.15 3.35
N TYR A 51 1.56 -6.50 4.23
CA TYR A 51 2.96 -6.18 4.05
C TYR A 51 3.57 -6.86 2.81
N GLU A 52 3.36 -8.16 2.63
CA GLU A 52 3.93 -8.90 1.49
C GLU A 52 3.32 -8.45 0.15
N MET A 53 2.03 -8.10 0.09
CA MET A 53 1.42 -7.53 -1.10
C MET A 53 2.10 -6.20 -1.51
N LEU A 54 2.27 -5.28 -0.56
CA LEU A 54 2.97 -4.01 -0.82
C LEU A 54 4.42 -4.24 -1.23
N LYS A 55 5.12 -5.15 -0.57
CA LYS A 55 6.51 -5.48 -0.89
C LYS A 55 6.65 -6.03 -2.31
N ARG A 56 5.77 -6.93 -2.75
CA ARG A 56 5.75 -7.44 -4.13
C ARG A 56 5.41 -6.36 -5.14
N TRP A 57 4.47 -5.49 -4.83
CA TRP A 57 4.16 -4.32 -5.66
C TRP A 57 5.39 -3.39 -5.82
N CYS A 58 6.12 -3.12 -4.74
CA CYS A 58 7.36 -2.35 -4.78
C CYS A 58 8.48 -2.99 -5.60
N GLN A 59 8.51 -4.31 -5.70
CA GLN A 59 9.49 -5.04 -6.52
C GLN A 59 9.13 -5.04 -8.01
N GLN A 60 7.84 -4.99 -8.34
CA GLN A 60 7.35 -5.07 -9.72
C GLN A 60 7.23 -3.70 -10.40
N THR A 61 7.14 -2.62 -9.61
CA THR A 61 6.86 -1.27 -10.10
C THR A 61 7.85 -0.25 -9.53
N SER A 62 7.88 0.95 -10.12
CA SER A 62 8.51 2.11 -9.47
C SER A 62 7.61 2.64 -8.35
N ALA A 63 7.43 1.84 -7.29
CA ALA A 63 6.51 2.18 -6.20
C ALA A 63 6.96 3.44 -5.46
N THR A 64 6.10 4.44 -5.47
CA THR A 64 6.33 5.73 -4.82
C THR A 64 5.11 6.09 -3.99
N LEU A 65 5.30 7.00 -3.04
CA LEU A 65 4.19 7.59 -2.30
C LEU A 65 3.14 8.26 -3.21
N ASP A 66 3.56 8.83 -4.35
CA ASP A 66 2.65 9.45 -5.31
C ASP A 66 1.63 8.45 -5.86
N HIS A 67 2.06 7.21 -6.16
CA HIS A 67 1.16 6.15 -6.60
C HIS A 67 0.15 5.76 -5.51
N VAL A 68 0.61 5.69 -4.25
CA VAL A 68 -0.25 5.42 -3.08
C VAL A 68 -1.30 6.52 -2.92
N PHE A 69 -0.88 7.79 -2.91
CA PHE A 69 -1.81 8.92 -2.76
C PHE A 69 -2.82 8.96 -3.90
N ALA A 70 -2.39 8.76 -5.14
CA ALA A 70 -3.29 8.71 -6.29
C ALA A 70 -4.31 7.57 -6.20
N ALA A 71 -3.91 6.38 -5.72
CA ALA A 71 -4.84 5.27 -5.49
C ALA A 71 -5.86 5.60 -4.39
N LEU A 72 -5.42 6.18 -3.26
CA LEU A 72 -6.32 6.58 -2.17
C LEU A 72 -7.34 7.63 -2.62
N GLU A 73 -6.92 8.63 -3.40
CA GLU A 73 -7.81 9.66 -3.93
C GLU A 73 -8.85 9.08 -4.89
N ARG A 74 -8.45 8.19 -5.81
CA ARG A 74 -9.38 7.51 -6.75
C ARG A 74 -10.37 6.60 -6.05
N MET A 75 -10.00 6.06 -4.89
CA MET A 75 -10.86 5.21 -4.07
C MET A 75 -11.75 6.01 -3.10
N GLU A 76 -11.74 7.34 -3.17
CA GLU A 76 -12.46 8.22 -2.23
C GLU A 76 -12.00 8.02 -0.77
N LEU A 77 -10.74 7.61 -0.58
CA LEU A 77 -10.08 7.44 0.72
C LEU A 77 -9.23 8.67 1.08
N ALA A 78 -9.75 9.87 0.83
CA ALA A 78 -9.04 11.12 1.10
C ALA A 78 -8.62 11.26 2.57
N GLY A 79 -9.45 10.82 3.52
CA GLY A 79 -9.09 10.80 4.94
C GLY A 79 -7.91 9.90 5.27
N CYS A 80 -7.76 8.75 4.58
CA CYS A 80 -6.59 7.88 4.71
C CYS A 80 -5.34 8.54 4.12
N ALA A 81 -5.48 9.26 3.00
CA ALA A 81 -4.38 10.00 2.39
C ALA A 81 -3.88 11.11 3.33
N GLU A 82 -4.77 11.84 3.99
CA GLU A 82 -4.41 12.85 4.99
C GLU A 82 -3.72 12.22 6.20
N ALA A 83 -4.27 11.14 6.76
CA ALA A 83 -3.65 10.41 7.86
C ALA A 83 -2.25 9.89 7.49
N LEU A 84 -2.08 9.38 6.27
CA LEU A 84 -0.78 8.92 5.78
C LEU A 84 0.22 10.09 5.72
N ARG A 85 -0.17 11.25 5.18
CA ARG A 85 0.70 12.44 5.14
C ARG A 85 1.16 12.87 6.53
N GLN A 86 0.30 12.75 7.55
CA GLN A 86 0.64 13.09 8.93
C GLN A 86 1.54 12.04 9.61
N SER A 87 1.39 10.76 9.24
CA SER A 87 2.19 9.66 9.79
C SER A 87 3.60 9.59 9.20
N LEU A 88 3.78 10.09 7.98
CA LEU A 88 5.09 10.17 7.34
C LEU A 88 5.87 11.31 7.98
N PRO A 89 7.14 11.10 8.36
CA PRO A 89 7.96 12.19 8.84
C PRO A 89 8.00 13.27 7.75
N ALA A 90 7.71 14.52 8.12
CA ALA A 90 8.06 15.66 7.28
C ALA A 90 9.53 15.46 6.89
N GLY A 91 9.80 15.39 5.58
CA GLY A 91 11.18 15.25 5.11
C GLY A 91 12.08 16.33 5.72
N PRO A 92 13.41 16.10 5.79
CA PRO A 92 14.34 17.11 6.27
C PRO A 92 14.23 18.43 5.50
#